data_AF-A0A6P7U0L0-F1
#
_entry.id   AF-A0A6P7U0L0-F1
#
_cell.length_a   1.000
_cell.length_b   1.000
_cell.length_c   1.000
_cell.angle_alpha   90.00
_cell.angle_beta   90.00
_cell.angle_gamma   90.00
#
_symmetry.space_group_name_H-M   'P 1'
#
loop_
_entity.id
_entity.type
_entity.pdbx_description
1 polymer ?
#
loop_
_entity_poly.entity_id
_entity_poly.type
_entity_poly.pdbx_seq_one_letter_code
_entity_poly.pdbx_strand_id
1 'polypeptide(L)'
;MLSKTKLNSVNLFRAINEYALSLYNYYIGLINIEPSEFDDIDRQIRQLLTSLRLHLKPANKERLYLNRKALGRGLSSVTFKSELMLFQFLTSLENMSTICLRRAGILRVIKMNKWHLAMIAGFLSSKYAIIDKKSITMESLKSSQIQYLQKKISSKALTTFCAFQMHG
;
A
#
# COMPACT_ATOMS: atom_id res chain seq x y z
N MET A 1 9.26 10.77 -19.40
CA MET A 1 8.93 9.54 -18.64
C MET A 1 10.07 9.25 -17.67
N LEU A 2 9.78 9.08 -16.38
CA LEU A 2 10.80 8.96 -15.31
C LEU A 2 11.84 7.85 -15.57
N SER A 3 11.45 6.77 -16.24
CA SER A 3 12.33 5.66 -16.61
C SER A 3 13.43 5.99 -17.62
N LYS A 4 13.32 7.11 -18.35
CA LYS A 4 14.34 7.57 -19.31
C LYS A 4 15.37 8.51 -18.69
N THR A 5 15.21 8.84 -17.41
CA THR A 5 16.16 9.70 -16.68
C THR A 5 17.39 8.90 -16.26
N LYS A 6 18.57 9.52 -16.22
CA LYS A 6 19.82 8.89 -15.74
C LYS A 6 19.89 8.83 -14.20
N LEU A 7 18.77 8.56 -13.53
CA LEU A 7 18.72 8.45 -12.07
C LEU A 7 19.20 7.06 -11.63
N ASN A 8 19.96 7.02 -10.54
CA ASN A 8 20.24 5.75 -9.87
C ASN A 8 18.95 5.13 -9.30
N SER A 9 18.97 3.83 -8.98
CA SER A 9 17.76 3.13 -8.52
C SER A 9 17.13 3.74 -7.26
N VAL A 10 17.93 4.33 -6.36
CA VAL A 10 17.43 4.98 -5.14
C VAL A 10 16.59 6.20 -5.50
N ASN A 11 17.16 7.08 -6.32
CA ASN A 11 16.53 8.32 -6.73
C ASN A 11 15.34 8.06 -7.67
N LEU A 12 15.40 7.01 -8.48
CA LEU A 12 14.30 6.61 -9.36
C LEU A 12 13.07 6.18 -8.55
N PHE A 13 13.23 5.29 -7.56
CA PHE A 13 12.10 4.87 -6.71
C PHE A 13 11.55 6.03 -5.87
N ARG A 14 12.43 6.93 -5.39
CA ARG A 14 11.99 8.16 -4.72
C ARG A 14 11.13 9.02 -5.64
N ALA A 15 11.59 9.29 -6.86
CA ALA A 15 10.85 10.07 -7.84
C ALA A 15 9.51 9.40 -8.24
N ILE A 16 9.47 8.07 -8.38
CA ILE A 16 8.23 7.34 -8.63
C ILE A 16 7.24 7.53 -7.47
N ASN A 17 7.69 7.40 -6.22
CA ASN A 17 6.82 7.58 -5.06
C ASN A 17 6.28 9.02 -4.96
N GLU A 18 7.14 10.01 -5.20
CA GLU A 18 6.83 11.43 -5.05
C GLU A 18 5.96 11.99 -6.18
N TYR A 19 6.19 11.57 -7.43
CA TYR A 19 5.53 12.18 -8.59
C TYR A 19 4.47 11.28 -9.22
N ALA A 20 4.67 9.96 -9.25
CA ALA A 20 3.71 9.06 -9.89
C ALA A 20 2.70 8.50 -8.87
N LEU A 21 3.17 7.97 -7.74
CA LEU A 21 2.29 7.34 -6.75
C LEU A 21 1.59 8.32 -5.82
N SER A 22 2.04 9.57 -5.74
CA SER A 22 1.34 10.63 -5.02
C SER A 22 0.01 10.99 -5.68
N LEU A 23 -0.13 10.82 -6.99
CA LEU A 23 -1.35 11.12 -7.73
C LEU A 23 -2.55 10.28 -7.24
N TYR A 24 -2.32 9.02 -6.86
CA TYR A 24 -3.37 8.16 -6.30
C TYR A 24 -3.98 8.71 -5.02
N ASN A 25 -3.26 9.56 -4.27
CA ASN A 25 -3.77 10.17 -3.04
C ASN A 25 -5.04 11.00 -3.30
N TYR A 26 -5.19 11.57 -4.48
CA TYR A 26 -6.36 12.38 -4.84
C TYR A 26 -7.62 11.53 -5.03
N TYR A 27 -7.46 10.31 -5.55
CA TYR A 27 -8.57 9.43 -5.89
C TYR A 27 -9.00 8.53 -4.73
N ILE A 28 -8.07 8.19 -3.84
CA ILE A 28 -8.35 7.35 -2.67
C ILE A 28 -9.34 8.08 -1.74
N GLY A 29 -10.50 7.46 -1.51
CA GLY A 29 -11.57 8.00 -0.66
C GLY A 29 -12.54 8.94 -1.39
N LEU A 30 -12.22 9.34 -2.63
CA LEU A 30 -13.15 10.06 -3.51
C LEU A 30 -13.98 9.09 -4.35
N ILE A 31 -13.31 8.10 -4.94
CA ILE A 31 -13.93 7.04 -5.73
C ILE A 31 -14.06 5.79 -4.86
N ASN A 32 -15.17 5.08 -4.97
CA ASN A 32 -15.30 3.77 -4.35
C ASN A 32 -14.47 2.74 -5.13
N ILE A 33 -13.30 2.41 -4.59
CA ILE A 33 -12.35 1.44 -5.14
C ILE A 33 -12.27 0.26 -4.17
N GLU A 34 -12.49 -0.95 -4.67
CA GLU A 34 -12.42 -2.17 -3.88
C GLU A 34 -10.97 -2.62 -3.62
N PRO A 35 -10.70 -3.39 -2.54
CA PRO A 35 -9.36 -3.86 -2.19
C PRO A 35 -8.62 -4.56 -3.34
N SER A 36 -9.33 -5.39 -4.11
CA SER A 36 -8.75 -6.12 -5.25
C SER A 36 -8.28 -5.19 -6.36
N GLU A 37 -8.95 -4.06 -6.56
CA GLU A 37 -8.57 -3.08 -7.57
C GLU A 37 -7.25 -2.38 -7.19
N PHE A 38 -7.03 -2.11 -5.89
CA PHE A 38 -5.73 -1.62 -5.40
C PHE A 38 -4.61 -2.65 -5.61
N ASP A 39 -4.88 -3.92 -5.32
CA ASP A 39 -3.92 -5.01 -5.56
C ASP A 39 -3.58 -5.15 -7.06
N ASP A 40 -4.57 -4.90 -7.93
CA ASP A 40 -4.43 -4.92 -9.38
C ASP A 40 -3.62 -3.72 -9.90
N ILE A 41 -3.79 -2.53 -9.33
CA ILE A 41 -2.92 -1.37 -9.61
C ILE A 41 -1.47 -1.71 -9.24
N ASP A 42 -1.25 -2.27 -8.04
CA ASP A 42 0.07 -2.71 -7.61
C ASP A 42 0.66 -3.79 -8.55
N ARG A 43 -0.18 -4.69 -9.07
CA ARG A 43 0.22 -5.69 -10.09
C ARG A 43 0.64 -5.04 -11.40
N GLN A 44 -0.12 -4.08 -11.90
CA GLN A 44 0.18 -3.34 -13.13
C GLN A 44 1.49 -2.54 -12.99
N ILE A 45 1.70 -1.89 -11.84
CA ILE A 45 2.96 -1.19 -11.55
C ILE A 45 4.15 -2.16 -11.63
N ARG A 46 4.04 -3.36 -11.02
CA ARG A 46 5.10 -4.37 -11.10
C ARG A 46 5.35 -4.84 -12.53
N GLN A 47 4.29 -5.09 -13.31
CA GLN A 47 4.42 -5.47 -14.73
C GLN A 47 5.14 -4.39 -15.54
N LEU A 48 4.80 -3.12 -15.31
CA LEU A 48 5.46 -1.98 -15.95
C LEU A 48 6.93 -1.85 -15.55
N LEU A 49 7.27 -2.02 -14.27
CA LEU A 49 8.66 -2.00 -13.81
C LEU A 49 9.48 -3.13 -14.45
N THR A 50 8.86 -4.30 -14.65
CA THR A 50 9.47 -5.42 -15.35
C THR A 50 9.65 -5.19 -16.83
N SER A 51 8.64 -4.64 -17.53
CA SER A 51 8.77 -4.34 -18.97
C SER A 51 9.86 -3.30 -19.24
N LEU A 52 10.03 -2.35 -18.33
CA LEU A 52 11.09 -1.34 -18.36
C LEU A 52 12.46 -1.86 -17.87
N ARG A 53 12.57 -3.15 -17.53
CA ARG A 53 13.79 -3.81 -16.99
C ARG A 53 14.32 -3.16 -15.70
N LEU A 54 13.47 -2.46 -14.95
CA LEU A 54 13.80 -1.85 -13.65
C LEU A 54 13.67 -2.85 -12.48
N HIS A 55 12.91 -3.93 -12.70
CA HIS A 55 12.70 -5.00 -11.72
C HIS A 55 12.60 -6.35 -12.41
N LEU A 56 13.36 -7.34 -11.94
CA LEU A 56 13.38 -8.68 -12.51
C LEU A 56 12.14 -9.49 -12.10
N LYS A 57 11.57 -10.28 -13.01
CA LYS A 57 10.45 -11.20 -12.72
C LYS A 57 10.68 -12.15 -11.52
N PRO A 58 11.86 -12.79 -11.35
CA PRO A 58 12.11 -13.67 -10.21
C PRO A 58 12.32 -12.92 -8.88
N ALA A 59 12.35 -11.58 -8.89
CA ALA A 59 12.57 -10.83 -7.67
C ALA A 59 11.39 -10.94 -6.70
N ASN A 60 11.70 -10.98 -5.41
CA ASN A 60 10.69 -11.05 -4.35
C ASN A 60 9.83 -9.77 -4.34
N LYS A 61 8.54 -9.92 -4.66
CA LYS A 61 7.59 -8.80 -4.76
C LYS A 61 7.34 -8.10 -3.42
N GLU A 62 7.47 -8.79 -2.29
CA GLU A 62 7.27 -8.20 -0.97
C GLU A 62 8.46 -7.30 -0.59
N ARG A 63 9.70 -7.69 -0.95
CA ARG A 63 10.89 -6.84 -0.77
C ARG A 63 10.83 -5.55 -1.59
N LEU A 64 10.05 -5.51 -2.68
CA LEU A 64 9.85 -4.29 -3.46
C LEU A 64 9.26 -3.17 -2.59
N TYR A 65 8.32 -3.52 -1.71
CA TYR A 65 7.55 -2.59 -0.87
C TYR A 65 8.19 -2.30 0.50
N LEU A 66 9.17 -3.10 0.92
CA LEU A 66 9.92 -2.81 2.14
C LEU A 66 10.84 -1.60 1.96
N ASN A 67 11.05 -0.86 3.05
CA ASN A 67 12.03 0.22 3.10
C ASN A 67 13.45 -0.33 2.85
N ARG A 68 14.30 0.43 2.16
CA ARG A 68 15.71 0.07 1.95
C ARG A 68 16.50 -0.12 3.25
N LYS A 69 16.17 0.61 4.33
CA LYS A 69 16.75 0.39 5.67
C LYS A 69 16.45 -1.01 6.22
N ALA A 70 15.32 -1.60 5.81
CA ALA A 70 14.91 -2.96 6.15
C ALA A 70 15.22 -3.94 5.00
N LEU A 71 16.32 -3.72 4.28
CA LEU A 71 16.76 -4.52 3.13
C LEU A 71 15.71 -4.65 2.00
N GLY A 72 14.83 -3.66 1.83
CA GLY A 72 13.85 -3.60 0.74
C GLY A 72 14.34 -2.80 -0.48
N ARG A 73 13.41 -2.43 -1.36
CA ARG A 73 13.67 -1.55 -2.53
C ARG A 73 13.07 -0.15 -2.39
N GLY A 74 12.07 0.01 -1.52
CA GLY A 74 11.50 1.30 -1.13
C GLY A 74 10.43 1.84 -2.06
N LEU A 75 9.80 1.01 -2.90
CA LEU A 75 8.61 1.43 -3.65
C LEU A 75 7.41 1.50 -2.70
N SER A 76 6.59 2.56 -2.75
CA SER A 76 5.35 2.59 -2.00
C SER A 76 4.30 1.66 -2.62
N SER A 77 3.64 0.83 -1.80
CA SER A 77 2.47 0.05 -2.26
C SER A 77 1.25 0.96 -2.27
N VAL A 78 0.50 0.93 -3.37
CA VAL A 78 -0.78 1.64 -3.46
C VAL A 78 -1.78 1.04 -2.48
N THR A 79 -1.79 -0.30 -2.35
CA THR A 79 -2.66 -1.04 -1.43
C THR A 79 -2.42 -0.64 0.03
N PHE A 80 -1.18 -0.64 0.51
CA PHE A 80 -0.90 -0.24 1.90
C PHE A 80 -1.17 1.23 2.17
N LYS A 81 -0.96 2.08 1.14
CA LYS A 81 -1.24 3.51 1.24
C LYS A 81 -2.73 3.79 1.29
N SER A 82 -3.53 3.08 0.48
CA SER A 82 -4.99 3.23 0.49
C SER A 82 -5.60 2.78 1.80
N GLU A 83 -5.13 1.68 2.39
CA GLU A 83 -5.55 1.23 3.72
C GLU A 83 -5.39 2.32 4.80
N LEU A 84 -4.19 2.94 4.85
CA LEU A 84 -3.89 4.02 5.79
C LEU A 84 -4.79 5.24 5.54
N MET A 85 -4.88 5.67 4.28
CA MET A 85 -5.64 6.86 3.91
C MET A 85 -7.15 6.69 4.14
N LEU A 86 -7.71 5.54 3.78
CA LEU A 86 -9.14 5.25 4.00
C LEU A 86 -9.45 5.16 5.49
N PHE A 87 -8.58 4.52 6.29
CA PHE A 87 -8.78 4.46 7.74
C PHE A 87 -8.72 5.86 8.37
N GLN A 88 -7.70 6.68 8.03
CA GLN A 88 -7.62 8.07 8.47
C GLN A 88 -8.86 8.87 8.08
N PHE A 89 -9.30 8.71 6.83
CA PHE A 89 -10.43 9.45 6.30
C PHE A 89 -11.72 9.06 7.02
N LEU A 90 -11.96 7.77 7.25
CA LEU A 90 -13.11 7.29 8.01
C LEU A 90 -13.09 7.87 9.44
N THR A 91 -11.97 7.76 10.16
CA THR A 91 -11.86 8.29 11.53
C THR A 91 -12.13 9.80 11.56
N SER A 92 -11.57 10.56 10.62
CA SER A 92 -11.82 12.00 10.52
C SER A 92 -13.29 12.30 10.21
N LEU A 93 -13.92 11.52 9.32
CA LEU A 93 -15.31 11.70 8.95
C LEU A 93 -16.26 11.37 10.10
N GLU A 94 -16.00 10.30 10.86
CA GLU A 94 -16.75 9.92 12.05
C GLU A 94 -16.64 10.99 13.14
N ASN A 95 -15.44 11.46 13.44
CA ASN A 95 -15.21 12.50 14.44
C ASN A 95 -15.95 13.81 14.10
N MET A 96 -16.01 14.16 12.81
CA MET A 96 -16.64 15.39 12.35
C MET A 96 -18.15 15.25 12.07
N SER A 97 -18.67 14.03 12.04
CA SER A 97 -20.09 13.77 11.79
C SER A 97 -21.00 14.29 12.92
N THR A 98 -20.48 14.33 14.15
CA THR A 98 -21.19 14.86 15.32
C THR A 98 -21.35 16.38 15.26
N ILE A 99 -20.46 17.07 14.53
CA ILE A 99 -20.40 18.53 14.44
C ILE A 99 -21.09 19.04 13.15
N CYS A 100 -21.00 18.30 12.04
CA CYS A 100 -21.43 18.76 10.73
C CYS A 100 -22.46 17.83 10.08
N LEU A 101 -23.69 18.32 9.90
CA LEU A 101 -24.79 17.60 9.25
C LEU A 101 -24.43 17.07 7.86
N ARG A 102 -23.70 17.87 7.06
CA ARG A 102 -23.23 17.43 5.73
C ARG A 102 -22.35 16.19 5.83
N ARG A 103 -21.40 16.18 6.77
CA ARG A 103 -20.50 15.03 6.99
C ARG A 103 -21.25 13.82 7.55
N ALA A 104 -22.22 14.04 8.44
CA ALA A 104 -23.11 12.98 8.91
C ALA A 104 -23.91 12.34 7.76
N GLY A 105 -24.46 13.15 6.87
CA GLY A 105 -25.17 12.68 5.68
C GLY A 105 -24.28 11.85 4.75
N ILE A 106 -23.06 12.33 4.47
CA ILE A 106 -22.07 11.59 3.67
C ILE A 106 -21.73 10.25 4.34
N LEU A 107 -21.40 10.26 5.64
CA LEU A 107 -21.08 9.05 6.39
C LEU A 107 -22.23 8.04 6.35
N ARG A 108 -23.47 8.51 6.48
CA ARG A 108 -24.67 7.67 6.39
C ARG A 108 -24.76 6.98 5.03
N VAL A 109 -24.61 7.72 3.93
CA VAL A 109 -24.66 7.15 2.57
C VAL A 109 -23.57 6.11 2.36
N ILE A 110 -22.32 6.41 2.77
CA ILE A 110 -21.18 5.48 2.66
C ILE A 110 -21.46 4.18 3.43
N LYS A 111 -22.00 4.29 4.66
CA LYS A 111 -22.36 3.12 5.48
C LYS A 111 -23.54 2.33 4.89
N MET A 112 -24.58 3.00 4.39
CA MET A 112 -25.74 2.35 3.77
C MET A 112 -25.34 1.57 2.51
N ASN A 113 -24.47 2.14 1.68
CA ASN A 113 -23.99 1.51 0.47
C ASN A 113 -22.89 0.46 0.72
N LYS A 114 -22.48 0.27 1.97
CA LYS A 114 -21.43 -0.69 2.38
C LYS A 114 -20.15 -0.55 1.56
N TRP A 115 -19.75 0.68 1.26
CA TRP A 115 -18.50 0.94 0.54
C TRP A 115 -17.31 0.40 1.32
N HIS A 116 -16.22 0.06 0.62
CA HIS A 116 -15.02 -0.44 1.26
C HIS A 116 -14.52 0.49 2.38
N LEU A 117 -14.62 1.81 2.17
CA LEU A 117 -14.32 2.84 3.18
C LEU A 117 -15.09 2.64 4.50
N ALA A 118 -16.37 2.26 4.48
CA ALA A 118 -17.14 2.00 5.71
C ALA A 118 -16.70 0.71 6.41
N MET A 119 -16.19 -0.27 5.65
CA MET A 119 -15.78 -1.57 6.17
C MET A 119 -14.28 -1.64 6.50
N ILE A 120 -13.51 -0.58 6.23
CA ILE A 120 -12.05 -0.59 6.31
C ILE A 120 -11.53 -1.07 7.67
N ALA A 121 -12.10 -0.62 8.78
CA ALA A 121 -11.67 -1.03 10.11
C ALA A 121 -11.83 -2.56 10.31
N GLY A 122 -12.94 -3.13 9.86
CA GLY A 122 -13.17 -4.57 9.91
C GLY A 122 -12.22 -5.33 8.98
N PHE A 123 -12.03 -4.83 7.76
CA PHE A 123 -11.11 -5.39 6.78
C PHE A 123 -9.67 -5.46 7.31
N LEU A 124 -9.18 -4.37 7.92
CA LEU A 124 -7.83 -4.30 8.50
C LEU A 124 -7.67 -5.27 9.68
N SER A 125 -8.65 -5.34 10.58
CA SER A 125 -8.64 -6.31 11.68
C SER A 125 -8.54 -7.75 11.16
N SER A 126 -9.30 -8.10 10.12
CA SER A 126 -9.24 -9.43 9.51
C SER A 126 -7.92 -9.69 8.79
N LYS A 127 -7.41 -8.72 8.02
CA LYS A 127 -6.17 -8.87 7.23
C LYS A 127 -4.92 -9.01 8.08
N TYR A 128 -4.84 -8.26 9.17
CA TYR A 128 -3.67 -8.20 10.06
C TYR A 128 -3.85 -8.96 11.38
N ALA A 129 -4.99 -9.64 11.56
CA ALA A 129 -5.35 -10.34 12.80
C ALA A 129 -5.28 -9.44 14.05
N ILE A 130 -5.77 -8.20 13.93
CA ILE A 130 -5.82 -7.24 15.04
C ILE A 130 -7.08 -7.50 15.86
N ILE A 131 -6.89 -7.87 17.13
CA ILE A 131 -7.96 -8.32 18.03
C ILE A 131 -8.93 -7.19 18.37
N ASP A 132 -8.44 -5.99 18.63
CA ASP A 132 -9.27 -4.86 19.04
C ASP A 132 -9.28 -3.75 17.98
N LYS A 133 -10.47 -3.36 17.51
CA LYS A 133 -10.63 -2.30 16.48
C LYS A 133 -10.23 -0.93 17.01
N LYS A 134 -10.35 -0.71 18.32
CA LYS A 134 -10.01 0.56 18.97
C LYS A 134 -8.51 0.77 19.10
N SER A 135 -7.69 -0.28 19.01
CA SER A 135 -6.23 -0.18 19.11
C SER A 135 -5.54 0.12 17.77
N ILE A 136 -6.31 0.27 16.68
CA ILE A 136 -5.75 0.60 15.38
C ILE A 136 -5.37 2.09 15.39
N THR A 137 -4.07 2.35 15.49
CA THR A 137 -3.46 3.66 15.29
C THR A 137 -2.67 3.67 13.98
N MET A 138 -2.26 4.86 13.53
CA MET A 138 -1.49 4.96 12.29
C MET A 138 -0.12 4.33 12.39
N GLU A 139 0.56 4.43 13.54
CA GLU A 139 1.84 3.74 13.72
C GLU A 139 1.64 2.22 13.81
N SER A 140 0.61 1.75 14.53
CA SER A 140 0.37 0.32 14.67
C SER A 140 -0.01 -0.33 13.34
N LEU A 141 -0.81 0.35 12.51
CA LEU A 141 -1.14 -0.17 11.18
C LEU A 141 0.10 -0.25 10.26
N LYS A 142 0.96 0.78 10.27
CA LYS A 142 2.22 0.75 9.51
C LYS A 142 3.14 -0.39 9.95
N SER A 143 3.25 -0.64 11.27
CA SER A 143 4.07 -1.74 11.78
C SER A 143 3.47 -3.10 11.42
N SER A 144 2.14 -3.27 11.50
CA SER A 144 1.45 -4.48 11.04
C SER A 144 1.65 -4.75 9.55
N GLN A 145 1.62 -3.72 8.69
CA GLN A 145 1.92 -3.86 7.26
C GLN A 145 3.35 -4.37 7.01
N ILE A 146 4.33 -3.86 7.75
CA ILE A 146 5.73 -4.31 7.66
C ILE A 146 5.85 -5.76 8.13
N GLN A 147 5.25 -6.12 9.27
CA GLN A 147 5.25 -7.49 9.78
C GLN A 147 4.56 -8.45 8.81
N TYR A 148 3.47 -8.03 8.17
CA TYR A 148 2.77 -8.79 7.15
C TYR A 148 3.67 -9.12 5.94
N LEU A 149 4.43 -8.12 5.44
CA LEU A 149 5.42 -8.35 4.39
C LEU A 149 6.53 -9.29 4.84
N GLN A 150 7.07 -9.09 6.04
CA GLN A 150 8.14 -9.93 6.60
C GLN A 150 7.69 -11.38 6.73
N LYS A 151 6.49 -11.62 7.30
CA LYS A 151 5.91 -12.96 7.41
C LYS A 151 5.78 -13.64 6.04
N LYS A 152 5.34 -12.90 5.01
CA LYS A 152 5.27 -13.42 3.63
C LYS A 152 6.63 -13.73 3.03
N ILE A 153 7.66 -12.95 3.36
CA ILE A 153 9.03 -13.24 2.92
C ILE A 153 9.54 -14.50 3.60
N SER A 154 9.39 -14.60 4.92
CA SER A 154 9.85 -15.77 5.70
C SER A 154 9.11 -17.05 5.34
N SER A 155 7.82 -16.96 4.96
CA SER A 155 7.05 -18.13 4.51
C SER A 155 7.46 -18.67 3.14
N LYS A 156 8.17 -17.86 2.34
CA LYS A 156 8.71 -18.32 1.06
C LYS A 156 10.03 -19.01 1.36
N ALA A 157 10.14 -20.29 0.99
CA ALA A 157 11.42 -20.97 1.01
C ALA A 157 12.45 -20.09 0.30
N LEU A 158 13.65 -19.94 0.89
CA LEU A 158 14.80 -19.35 0.21
C LEU A 158 15.06 -20.20 -1.04
N THR A 159 14.50 -19.81 -2.18
CA THR A 159 14.96 -20.36 -3.44
C THR A 159 16.40 -19.88 -3.60
N THR A 160 17.31 -20.83 -3.50
CA THR A 160 18.75 -20.77 -3.69
C THR A 160 19.10 -20.31 -5.11
N PHE A 161 18.75 -19.07 -5.48
CA PHE A 161 18.98 -18.52 -6.83
C PHE A 161 19.63 -17.13 -6.80
N CYS A 162 20.40 -16.84 -5.75
CA CYS A 162 21.36 -15.73 -5.74
C CYS A 162 22.72 -16.14 -5.17
N ALA A 163 23.16 -17.36 -5.49
CA ALA A 163 24.59 -17.63 -5.68
C ALA A 163 24.82 -17.58 -7.20
N PHE A 164 25.90 -16.94 -7.65
CA PHE A 164 26.24 -16.63 -9.06
C PHE A 164 25.59 -15.37 -9.66
N GLN A 165 26.10 -14.21 -9.22
CA GLN A 165 26.49 -13.13 -10.14
C GLN A 165 27.50 -12.22 -9.41
N MET A 166 28.62 -12.82 -9.01
CA MET A 166 29.82 -12.14 -8.49
C MET A 166 31.08 -12.86 -9.01
N HIS A 167 31.12 -13.18 -10.31
CA HIS A 167 32.36 -13.46 -11.05
C HIS A 167 32.05 -13.31 -12.55
N GLY A 168 32.81 -12.45 -13.24
CA GLY A 168 32.68 -12.12 -14.66
C GLY A 168 32.74 -10.62 -14.89
#